data_AF-A0AAN8MEA8-F1
#
_entry.id   AF-A0AAN8MEA8-F1
#
_cell.length_a   1.000
_cell.length_b   1.000
_cell.length_c   1.000
_cell.angle_alpha   90.00
_cell.angle_beta   90.00
_cell.angle_gamma   90.00
#
_symmetry.space_group_name_H-M   'P 1'
#
loop_
_entity.id
_entity.type
_entity.pdbx_description
1 polymer ?
#
loop_
_entity_poly.entity_id
_entity_poly.type
_entity_poly.pdbx_seq_one_letter_code
_entity_poly.pdbx_strand_id
1 'polypeptide(L)' 'MNLVLKAQDTGSTAVHNIWTMTQHTSKLCKEYFTKKESEGVLHQKTWPPQSPDLNPFEMVWDELDRRVKEKQPTSA' A
#
# COMPACT_ATOMS: atom_id res chain seq x y z
N MET A 1 -12.02 -16.99 18.01
CA MET A 1 -11.81 -16.13 16.82
C MET A 1 -10.58 -16.64 16.10
N ASN A 2 -10.78 -17.50 15.10
CA ASN A 2 -9.71 -18.06 14.27
C ASN A 2 -9.94 -17.57 12.85
N LEU A 3 -9.12 -16.64 12.38
CA LEU A 3 -8.91 -16.45 10.94
C LEU A 3 -7.40 -16.50 10.73
N VAL A 4 -6.99 -17.73 10.39
CA VAL A 4 -5.63 -18.14 10.05
C VAL A 4 -5.15 -17.31 8.85
N LEU A 5 -4.20 -16.40 9.08
CA LEU A 5 -3.39 -15.85 7.98
C LEU A 5 -2.34 -16.90 7.61
N LYS A 6 -2.70 -17.76 6.65
CA LYS A 6 -1.73 -18.57 5.90
C LYS A 6 -1.50 -17.95 4.54
N ALA A 7 -0.25 -17.58 4.30
CA ALA A 7 0.48 -17.66 3.04
C ALA A 7 1.93 -17.26 3.39
N GLN A 8 2.78 -18.16 3.86
CA GLN A 8 3.61 -19.08 3.07
C GLN A 8 4.20 -18.45 1.80
N ASP A 9 5.45 -18.07 1.98
CA ASP A 9 6.57 -17.86 1.05
C ASP A 9 6.52 -18.70 -0.25
N THR A 10 6.80 -18.06 -1.41
CA THR A 10 7.63 -18.53 -2.56
C THR A 10 7.22 -17.83 -3.86
N GLY A 11 8.11 -16.98 -4.40
CA GLY A 11 7.96 -16.33 -5.71
C GLY A 11 7.67 -14.83 -5.58
N SER A 12 8.63 -13.98 -5.97
CA SER A 12 8.65 -12.54 -5.74
C SER A 12 7.55 -11.76 -6.50
N THR A 13 6.28 -11.89 -6.09
CA THR A 13 5.18 -11.07 -6.61
C THR A 13 4.96 -9.88 -5.68
N ALA A 14 5.24 -8.68 -6.16
CA ALA A 14 5.03 -7.46 -5.37
C ALA A 14 3.51 -7.20 -5.24
N VAL A 15 2.99 -7.09 -4.01
CA VAL A 15 1.60 -6.69 -3.80
C VAL A 15 1.52 -5.18 -3.88
N HIS A 16 0.79 -4.64 -4.85
CA HIS A 16 0.60 -3.19 -4.97
C HIS A 16 -0.75 -2.80 -4.34
N ASN A 17 -0.70 -1.85 -3.41
CA ASN A 17 -1.88 -1.29 -2.77
C ASN A 17 -2.35 -0.07 -3.56
N ILE A 18 -3.47 -0.19 -4.28
CA ILE A 18 -4.14 0.95 -4.90
C ILE A 18 -4.96 1.61 -3.81
N TRP A 19 -4.30 2.54 -3.11
CA TRP A 19 -4.95 3.56 -2.31
C TRP A 19 -6.03 4.19 -3.18
N THR A 20 -7.30 3.90 -2.92
CA THR A 20 -8.45 4.51 -3.61
C THR A 20 -8.63 5.96 -3.15
N MET A 21 -7.53 6.71 -3.03
CA MET A 21 -7.53 8.15 -3.17
C MET A 21 -7.67 8.43 -4.66
N THR A 22 -8.67 9.23 -5.02
CA THR A 22 -9.05 9.56 -6.41
C THR A 22 -7.87 9.99 -7.29
N GLN A 23 -6.79 10.49 -6.67
CA GLN A 23 -5.55 10.93 -7.32
C GLN A 23 -4.72 9.80 -7.98
N HIS A 24 -4.84 8.55 -7.54
CA HIS A 24 -4.10 7.40 -8.11
C HIS A 24 -4.90 6.61 -9.15
N THR A 25 -5.94 7.22 -9.74
CA THR A 25 -6.86 6.56 -10.68
C THR A 25 -6.74 7.08 -12.12
N SER A 26 -5.61 7.69 -12.46
CA SER A 26 -5.33 8.15 -13.83
C SER A 26 -5.35 6.97 -14.81
N LYS A 27 -5.74 7.24 -16.06
CA LYS A 27 -5.79 6.21 -17.11
C LYS A 27 -4.44 5.53 -17.30
N LEU A 28 -3.37 6.31 -17.35
CA LEU A 28 -2.00 5.81 -17.53
C LEU A 28 -1.58 4.86 -16.38
N CYS A 29 -1.87 5.24 -15.13
CA CYS A 29 -1.56 4.39 -13.98
C CYS A 29 -2.34 3.07 -14.04
N LYS A 30 -3.65 3.11 -14.35
CA LYS A 30 -4.50 1.91 -14.48
C LYS A 30 -3.99 0.96 -15.56
N GLU A 31 -3.62 1.48 -16.73
CA GLU A 31 -3.08 0.68 -17.83
C GLU A 31 -1.76 0.01 -17.45
N TYR A 32 -0.86 0.75 -16.79
CA TYR A 32 0.41 0.20 -16.30
C TYR A 32 0.19 -0.95 -15.31
N PHE A 33 -0.63 -0.74 -14.29
CA PHE A 33 -0.89 -1.77 -13.27
C PHE A 33 -1.61 -2.99 -13.85
N THR A 34 -2.57 -2.79 -14.75
CA THR A 34 -3.27 -3.88 -15.45
C THR A 34 -2.29 -4.72 -16.26
N LYS A 35 -1.36 -4.07 -16.99
CA LYS A 35 -0.30 -4.77 -17.71
C LYS A 35 0.59 -5.58 -16.76
N LYS A 36 1.04 -4.98 -15.66
CA LYS A 36 1.91 -5.65 -14.68
C LYS A 36 1.24 -6.81 -13.95
N GLU A 37 -0.05 -6.73 -13.74
CA GLU A 37 -0.83 -7.85 -13.21
C GLU A 37 -0.98 -8.99 -14.23
N SER A 38 -1.21 -8.67 -15.51
CA SER A 38 -1.24 -9.68 -16.58
C SER A 38 0.12 -10.37 -16.80
N GLU A 39 1.22 -9.67 -16.52
CA GLU A 39 2.59 -10.20 -16.54
C GLU A 39 2.92 -11.02 -15.26
N GLY A 40 2.00 -11.09 -14.29
CA GLY A 40 2.22 -11.77 -13.00
C GLY A 40 3.25 -11.09 -12.09
N VAL A 41 3.67 -9.86 -12.41
CA VAL A 41 4.71 -9.11 -11.68
C VAL A 41 4.15 -8.57 -10.37
N LEU A 42 2.89 -8.16 -10.37
CA LEU A 42 2.20 -7.67 -9.19
C LEU A 42 0.77 -8.17 -9.13
N HIS A 43 0.16 -8.05 -7.97
CA HIS A 43 -1.28 -8.25 -7.80
C HIS A 43 -1.92 -6.95 -7.30
N GLN A 44 -2.96 -6.50 -7.99
CA GLN A 44 -3.73 -5.33 -7.60
C GLN A 44 -4.73 -5.74 -6.51
N LYS A 45 -4.66 -5.10 -5.35
CA LYS A 45 -5.69 -5.26 -4.32
C LYS A 45 -6.78 -4.20 -4.48
N THR A 46 -8.03 -4.64 -4.57
CA THR A 46 -9.20 -3.77 -4.45
C THR A 46 -9.43 -3.47 -2.97
N TRP A 47 -9.21 -2.22 -2.58
CA TRP A 47 -9.48 -1.74 -1.23
C TRP A 47 -10.79 -0.94 -1.19
N PRO A 48 -11.52 -0.95 -0.06
CA PRO A 48 -12.68 -0.09 0.11
C PRO A 48 -12.23 1.39 0.15
N PRO A 49 -13.05 2.31 -0.39
CA PRO A 49 -12.80 3.74 -0.22
C PRO A 49 -12.81 4.12 1.26
N GLN A 50 -11.90 5.02 1.64
CA GLN A 50 -11.78 5.56 3.00
C GLN A 50 -11.49 4.53 4.10
N SER A 51 -10.73 3.47 3.80
CA SER A 51 -10.23 2.50 4.80
C SER A 51 -8.73 2.65 5.08
N PRO A 52 -8.29 3.74 5.72
CA PRO A 52 -6.89 3.88 6.14
C PRO A 52 -6.52 2.84 7.21
N ASP A 53 -7.49 2.42 8.02
CA ASP A 53 -7.33 1.41 9.08
C ASP A 53 -6.81 0.06 8.57
N LEU A 54 -7.09 -0.28 7.31
CA LEU A 54 -6.68 -1.55 6.73
C LEU A 54 -5.29 -1.51 6.09
N ASN A 55 -4.56 -0.42 6.25
CA ASN A 55 -3.26 -0.25 5.63
C ASN A 55 -2.09 -0.51 6.55
N PRO A 56 -1.25 -1.49 6.20
CA PRO A 56 -0.07 -1.78 6.99
C PRO A 56 0.94 -0.62 7.01
N PHE A 57 0.84 0.35 6.09
CA PHE A 57 1.72 1.53 6.09
C PHE A 57 1.30 2.65 7.04
N GLU A 58 0.04 2.72 7.51
CA GLU A 58 -0.36 3.76 8.47
C GLU A 58 0.47 3.67 9.75
N MET A 59 0.68 2.45 10.25
CA MET A 59 1.54 2.24 11.43
C MET A 59 2.97 2.72 11.23
N VAL A 60 3.50 2.61 10.00
CA VAL A 60 4.84 3.08 9.67
C VAL A 60 4.88 4.61 9.62
N TRP A 61 3.84 5.24 9.06
CA TRP A 61 3.70 6.69 9.04
C TRP A 61 3.55 7.27 10.45
N ASP A 62 2.75 6.64 11.32
CA ASP A 62 2.60 7.04 12.72
C ASP A 62 3.93 7.01 13.47
N GLU A 63 4.69 5.92 13.30
CA GLU A 63 6.01 5.81 13.95
C GLU A 63 7.02 6.81 13.36
N LEU A 64 6.97 7.07 12.06
CA LEU A 64 7.81 8.09 11.44
C LEU A 64 7.49 9.48 11.98
N ASP A 65 6.21 9.86 12.01
CA ASP A 65 5.74 11.15 12.50
C ASP A 65 6.15 11.37 13.96
N ARG A 66 6.01 10.34 14.81
CA ARG A 66 6.47 10.36 16.20
C ARG A 66 7.97 10.70 16.29
N ARG A 67 8.82 10.00 15.52
CA ARG A 67 10.28 10.23 15.50
C ARG A 67 10.66 11.59 14.93
N VAL A 68 9.92 12.07 13.92
CA VAL A 68 10.15 13.39 13.34
C VAL A 68 9.85 14.48 14.37
N LYS A 69 8.72 14.37 15.08
CA LYS A 69 8.34 15.30 16.16
C LYS A 69 9.36 15.33 17.30
N GLU A 70 9.91 14.17 17.69
CA GLU A 70 10.98 14.08 18.69
C GLU A 70 12.25 14.86 18.29
N LYS A 71 12.59 14.87 17.00
CA LYS A 71 13.79 15.55 16.49
C LYS A 71 13.62 17.06 16.33
N GLN A 72 12.40 17.58 16.43
CA GLN A 72 12.07 19.00 16.23
C GLN A 72 12.81 19.65 15.04
N PRO A 73 12.69 19.09 13.81
CA PRO A 73 13.40 19.63 12.68
C PRO A 73 12.90 21.03 12.35
N THR A 74 13.82 21.98 12.22
CA THR A 74 13.54 23.27 11.60
C THR A 74 13.71 23.17 10.09
N SER A 75 12.88 23.89 9.34
CA SER A 75 13.11 24.09 7.91
C SER A 75 14.47 24.76 7.73
N ALA A 76 15.25 24.26 6.77
CA ALA A 76 16.49 24.91 6.34
C ALA A 76 16.22 26.26 5.67
#